data_AF-A0AA44GCS1-F1
#
_entry.id   AF-A0AA44GCS1-F1
#
_cell.length_a   1.000
_cell.length_b   1.000
_cell.length_c   1.000
_cell.angle_alpha   90.00
_cell.angle_beta   90.00
_cell.angle_gamma   90.00
#
_symmetry.space_group_name_H-M   'P 1'
#
loop_
_entity.id
_entity.type
_entity.pdbx_description
1 polymer ?
#
loop_
_entity_poly.entity_id
_entity_poly.type
_entity_poly.pdbx_seq_one_letter_code
_entity_poly.pdbx_strand_id
1 'polypeptide(L)'
;MIQKQKGFTLIELMIVVAIIGVLSAIGVPIYKDYIKKSELASATSTLRGLLTKTELFYLDSGAFPTDLDDINAVSSAAGSLGAIGINGDSLEFTFDSSDSSLAGASVAFTRDADNGWSCTVSGAGDVDAPKGCQ
;
A
#
# COMPACT_ATOMS: atom_id res chain seq x y z
N MET A 1 4.62 -56.81 -9.11
CA MET A 1 5.21 -56.60 -7.77
C MET A 1 4.48 -55.42 -7.13
N ILE A 2 3.64 -55.66 -6.13
CA ILE A 2 2.89 -54.59 -5.46
C ILE A 2 3.85 -53.90 -4.47
N GLN A 3 4.18 -52.65 -4.77
CA GLN A 3 4.95 -51.78 -3.87
C GLN A 3 4.18 -51.62 -2.56
N LYS A 4 4.79 -51.98 -1.43
CA LYS A 4 4.21 -51.71 -0.10
C LYS A 4 4.18 -50.19 0.09
N GLN A 5 2.99 -49.60 0.11
CA GLN A 5 2.82 -48.21 0.52
C GLN A 5 3.29 -48.05 1.97
N LYS A 6 4.38 -47.30 2.16
CA LYS A 6 4.82 -46.87 3.49
C LYS A 6 3.89 -45.73 3.93
N GLY A 7 2.97 -46.03 4.84
CA GLY A 7 2.15 -45.01 5.49
C GLY A 7 2.96 -44.17 6.48
N PHE A 8 2.55 -42.93 6.68
CA PHE A 8 3.10 -42.03 7.69
C PHE A 8 2.53 -42.41 9.06
N THR A 9 3.33 -42.34 10.13
CA THR A 9 2.84 -42.62 11.47
C THR A 9 2.05 -41.44 12.03
N LEU A 10 1.09 -41.71 12.91
CA LEU A 10 0.26 -40.68 13.54
C LEU A 10 1.12 -39.73 14.40
N ILE A 11 2.17 -40.26 15.02
CA ILE A 11 3.11 -39.47 15.82
C ILE A 11 3.99 -38.55 14.96
N GLU A 12 4.45 -39.01 13.78
CA GLU A 12 5.17 -38.16 12.85
C GLU A 12 4.27 -36.99 12.38
N LEU A 13 2.99 -37.27 12.11
CA LEU A 13 2.05 -36.22 11.69
C LEU A 13 1.81 -35.19 12.80
N MET A 14 1.67 -35.63 14.05
CA MET A 14 1.50 -34.75 15.20
C MET A 14 2.71 -33.82 15.41
N ILE A 15 3.93 -34.33 15.29
CA ILE A 15 5.14 -33.51 15.42
C ILE A 15 5.22 -32.48 14.30
N VAL A 16 4.90 -32.87 13.06
CA VAL A 16 4.89 -31.93 11.92
C VAL A 16 3.89 -30.81 12.13
N VAL A 17 2.67 -31.11 12.59
CA VAL A 17 1.65 -30.09 12.88
C VAL A 17 2.10 -29.17 14.03
N ALA A 18 2.75 -29.72 15.07
CA ALA A 18 3.28 -28.91 16.17
C ALA A 18 4.35 -27.91 15.69
N ILE A 19 5.28 -28.36 14.84
CA ILE A 19 6.34 -27.49 14.29
C ILE A 19 5.74 -26.41 13.36
N ILE A 20 4.83 -26.79 12.46
CA ILE A 20 4.16 -25.82 11.57
C ILE A 20 3.33 -24.82 12.38
N GLY A 21 2.70 -25.27 13.47
CA GLY A 21 1.98 -24.41 14.41
C GLY A 21 2.87 -23.30 14.97
N VAL A 22 4.04 -23.64 15.50
CA VAL A 22 5.00 -22.65 16.03
C VAL A 22 5.51 -21.70 14.94
N LEU A 23 5.87 -22.23 13.76
CA LEU A 23 6.36 -21.40 12.65
C LEU A 23 5.28 -20.44 12.13
N SER A 24 4.03 -20.89 12.03
CA SER A 24 2.92 -20.06 11.53
C SER A 24 2.58 -18.89 12.47
N ALA A 25 2.70 -19.09 13.79
CA ALA A 25 2.43 -18.05 14.77
C ALA A 25 3.36 -16.83 14.60
N ILE A 26 4.59 -17.04 14.15
CA ILE A 26 5.58 -15.98 13.90
C ILE A 26 5.53 -15.53 12.42
N GLY A 27 5.34 -16.46 11.48
CA GLY A 27 5.40 -16.18 10.05
C GLY A 27 4.21 -15.36 9.53
N VAL A 28 3.01 -15.64 10.02
CA VAL A 28 1.79 -14.95 9.56
C VAL A 28 1.79 -13.44 9.86
N PRO A 29 2.12 -12.95 11.09
CA PRO A 29 2.15 -11.52 11.34
C PRO A 29 3.20 -10.80 10.49
N ILE A 30 4.42 -11.35 10.37
CA ILE A 30 5.49 -10.77 9.55
C ILE A 30 5.07 -10.68 8.08
N TYR A 31 4.43 -11.72 7.55
CA TYR A 31 3.94 -11.71 6.17
C TYR A 31 2.87 -10.64 5.96
N LYS A 32 1.94 -10.46 6.90
CA LYS A 32 0.92 -9.41 6.82
C LYS A 32 1.54 -8.01 6.78
N ASP A 33 2.55 -7.75 7.61
CA ASP A 33 3.22 -6.45 7.62
C ASP A 33 4.01 -6.20 6.33
N TYR A 34 4.58 -7.24 5.73
CA TYR A 34 5.23 -7.14 4.41
C TYR A 34 4.25 -6.78 3.29
N ILE A 35 3.05 -7.36 3.30
CA ILE A 35 2.00 -7.03 2.33
C ILE A 35 1.56 -5.58 2.49
N LYS A 36 1.27 -5.12 3.72
CA LYS A 36 0.94 -3.72 4.01
C LYS A 36 2.02 -2.75 3.50
N LYS A 37 3.30 -3.05 3.76
CA LYS A 37 4.41 -2.22 3.28
C LYS A 37 4.49 -2.17 1.75
N SER A 38 4.19 -3.29 1.09
CA SER A 38 4.15 -3.38 -0.37
C SER A 38 3.00 -2.55 -0.96
N GLU A 39 1.83 -2.57 -0.31
CA GLU A 39 0.68 -1.74 -0.67
C GLU A 39 0.98 -0.24 -0.51
N LEU A 40 1.60 0.18 0.61
CA LEU A 40 2.06 1.57 0.81
C LEU A 40 3.04 2.02 -0.26
N ALA A 41 4.02 1.16 -0.60
CA ALA A 41 4.99 1.47 -1.65
C ALA A 41 4.30 1.63 -3.02
N SER A 42 3.31 0.77 -3.32
CA SER A 42 2.53 0.85 -4.55
C SER A 42 1.72 2.16 -4.64
N ALA A 43 0.98 2.51 -3.60
CA ALA A 43 0.23 3.77 -3.52
C ALA A 43 1.14 4.99 -3.66
N THR A 44 2.25 5.01 -2.91
CA THR A 44 3.24 6.10 -2.97
C THR A 44 3.85 6.23 -4.36
N SER A 45 4.17 5.11 -5.03
CA SER A 45 4.72 5.12 -6.40
C SER A 45 3.72 5.65 -7.42
N THR A 46 2.45 5.31 -7.24
CA THR A 46 1.35 5.77 -8.08
C THR A 46 1.17 7.29 -7.97
N LEU A 47 1.11 7.82 -6.74
CA LEU A 47 1.03 9.27 -6.51
C LEU A 47 2.26 10.01 -7.03
N ARG A 48 3.47 9.46 -6.81
CA ARG A 48 4.72 10.03 -7.34
C ARG A 48 4.70 10.21 -8.86
N GLY A 49 4.06 9.30 -9.60
CA GLY A 49 3.87 9.43 -11.04
C GLY A 49 2.99 10.62 -11.46
N LEU A 50 2.12 11.10 -10.57
CA LEU A 50 1.22 12.21 -10.82
C LEU A 50 1.77 13.57 -10.35
N LEU A 51 2.77 13.58 -9.46
CA LEU A 51 3.37 14.83 -8.96
C LEU A 51 3.90 15.71 -10.10
N THR A 52 4.59 15.11 -11.09
CA THR A 52 5.10 15.86 -12.24
C THR A 52 3.97 16.49 -13.05
N LYS A 53 2.88 15.77 -13.28
CA LYS A 53 1.73 16.31 -14.03
C LYS A 53 1.04 17.43 -13.25
N THR A 54 0.93 17.25 -11.94
CA THR A 54 0.35 18.24 -11.04
C THR A 54 1.19 19.52 -10.99
N GLU A 55 2.52 19.39 -10.94
CA GLU A 55 3.41 20.54 -10.99
C GLU A 55 3.32 21.27 -12.33
N LEU A 56 3.26 20.54 -13.45
CA LEU A 56 3.08 21.15 -14.77
C LEU A 56 1.76 21.93 -14.87
N PHE A 57 0.66 21.37 -14.34
CA PHE A 57 -0.62 22.06 -14.29
C PHE A 57 -0.56 23.32 -13.41
N TYR A 58 0.11 23.24 -12.26
CA TYR A 58 0.27 24.39 -11.36
C TYR A 58 1.07 25.52 -12.01
N LEU A 59 2.11 25.19 -12.78
CA LEU A 59 2.93 26.18 -13.49
C LEU A 59 2.16 26.86 -14.64
N ASP A 60 1.22 26.17 -15.28
CA ASP A 60 0.41 26.70 -16.39
C ASP A 60 -0.79 27.52 -15.90
N SER A 61 -1.53 26.99 -14.92
CA SER A 61 -2.78 27.59 -14.42
C SER A 61 -2.57 28.53 -13.23
N GLY A 62 -1.43 28.44 -12.54
CA GLY A 62 -1.14 29.16 -11.29
C GLY A 62 -1.93 28.64 -10.08
N ALA A 63 -2.68 27.54 -10.22
CA ALA A 63 -3.51 26.96 -9.18
C ALA A 63 -3.31 25.44 -9.10
N PHE A 64 -3.61 24.87 -7.93
CA PHE A 64 -3.60 23.41 -7.77
C PHE A 64 -4.78 22.81 -8.52
N PRO A 65 -4.64 21.63 -9.17
CA PRO A 65 -5.76 20.98 -9.84
C PRO A 65 -6.90 20.74 -8.85
N THR A 66 -8.13 20.87 -9.33
CA THR A 66 -9.33 20.61 -8.51
C THR A 66 -10.01 19.30 -8.88
N ASP A 67 -9.72 18.81 -10.10
CA ASP A 67 -10.21 17.54 -10.60
C ASP A 67 -9.02 16.66 -11.06
N LEU A 68 -9.21 15.34 -11.04
CA LEU A 68 -8.21 14.40 -11.56
C LEU A 68 -8.08 14.48 -13.08
N ASP A 69 -9.12 14.92 -13.78
CA ASP A 69 -9.10 15.14 -15.22
C ASP A 69 -8.11 16.26 -15.60
N ASP A 70 -7.92 17.26 -14.75
CA ASP A 70 -6.95 18.37 -14.95
C ASP A 70 -5.52 17.84 -15.14
N ILE A 71 -5.20 16.71 -14.49
CA ILE A 71 -3.89 16.05 -14.55
C ILE A 71 -3.92 14.73 -15.35
N ASN A 72 -5.01 14.45 -16.07
CA ASN A 72 -5.23 13.19 -16.78
C ASN A 72 -4.93 11.98 -15.88
N ALA A 73 -5.48 11.99 -14.66
CA ALA A 73 -5.42 10.90 -13.71
C ALA A 73 -6.79 10.20 -13.63
N VAL A 74 -6.76 8.91 -13.29
CA VAL A 74 -7.97 8.13 -13.00
C VAL A 74 -8.01 7.83 -11.51
N SER A 75 -9.19 7.95 -10.92
CA SER A 75 -9.38 7.72 -9.48
C SER A 75 -9.04 6.29 -9.08
N SER A 76 -9.40 5.30 -9.90
CA SER A 76 -9.01 3.91 -9.68
C SER A 76 -7.53 3.71 -9.95
N ALA A 77 -6.74 3.44 -8.91
CA ALA A 77 -5.31 3.30 -9.07
C ALA A 77 -4.71 2.18 -8.21
N ALA A 78 -3.44 1.88 -8.46
CA ALA A 78 -2.69 0.82 -7.79
C ALA A 78 -3.40 -0.56 -7.77
N GLY A 79 -4.14 -0.92 -8.83
CA GLY A 79 -4.68 -2.28 -9.00
C GLY A 79 -5.85 -2.64 -8.07
N SER A 80 -6.79 -1.73 -7.84
CA SER A 80 -7.96 -1.87 -6.94
C SER A 80 -7.65 -1.69 -5.44
N LEU A 81 -6.40 -1.37 -5.08
CA LEU A 81 -6.04 -1.14 -3.68
C LEU A 81 -6.71 0.09 -3.07
N GLY A 82 -7.19 1.01 -3.89
CA GLY A 82 -7.77 2.26 -3.42
C GLY A 82 -8.03 3.29 -4.52
N ALA A 83 -8.36 4.48 -4.07
CA ALA A 83 -8.70 5.60 -4.94
C ALA A 83 -7.76 6.79 -4.73
N ILE A 84 -7.42 7.47 -5.82
CA ILE A 84 -6.77 8.77 -5.80
C ILE A 84 -7.85 9.84 -5.68
N GLY A 85 -7.58 10.86 -4.88
CA GLY A 85 -8.38 12.07 -4.75
C GLY A 85 -7.49 13.30 -4.66
N ILE A 86 -8.10 14.47 -4.83
CA ILE A 86 -7.48 15.75 -4.57
C ILE A 86 -8.22 16.41 -3.42
N ASN A 87 -7.48 16.93 -2.45
CA ASN A 87 -8.02 17.62 -1.29
C ASN A 87 -7.21 18.89 -1.02
N GLY A 88 -7.74 20.03 -1.47
CA GLY A 88 -7.00 21.29 -1.46
C GLY A 88 -5.70 21.16 -2.25
N ASP A 89 -4.57 21.50 -1.61
CA ASP A 89 -3.23 21.43 -2.22
C ASP A 89 -2.56 20.05 -2.05
N SER A 90 -3.35 19.00 -1.84
CA SER A 90 -2.86 17.63 -1.60
C SER A 90 -3.42 16.63 -2.59
N LEU A 91 -2.53 15.78 -3.13
CA LEU A 91 -2.89 14.55 -3.82
C LEU A 91 -2.91 13.40 -2.80
N GLU A 92 -4.07 12.78 -2.62
CA GLU A 92 -4.27 11.71 -1.65
C GLU A 92 -4.60 10.39 -2.34
N PHE A 93 -4.02 9.30 -1.84
CA PHE A 93 -4.44 7.94 -2.14
C PHE A 93 -5.06 7.36 -0.88
N THR A 94 -6.32 6.94 -0.96
CA THR A 94 -7.04 6.29 0.14
C THR A 94 -7.20 4.80 -0.17
N PHE A 95 -6.79 3.94 0.77
CA PHE A 95 -6.92 2.50 0.62
C PHE A 95 -8.38 2.03 0.82
N ASP A 96 -8.87 1.20 -0.09
CA ASP A 96 -10.21 0.62 0.00
C ASP A 96 -10.29 -0.41 1.13
N SER A 97 -11.42 -0.47 1.82
CA SER A 97 -11.72 -1.45 2.86
C SER A 97 -11.83 -2.90 2.39
N SER A 98 -11.96 -3.14 1.08
CA SER A 98 -12.33 -4.44 0.51
C SER A 98 -11.12 -5.26 0.05
N ASP A 99 -10.13 -4.60 -0.56
CA ASP A 99 -9.01 -5.24 -1.25
C ASP A 99 -7.65 -4.97 -0.59
N SER A 100 -7.56 -4.01 0.34
CA SER A 100 -6.31 -3.62 1.00
C SER A 100 -6.23 -4.13 2.44
N SER A 101 -5.02 -4.54 2.83
CA SER A 101 -4.67 -4.84 4.22
C SER A 101 -4.50 -3.60 5.11
N LEU A 102 -4.66 -2.41 4.52
CA LEU A 102 -4.56 -1.07 5.11
C LEU A 102 -5.87 -0.28 4.98
N ALA A 103 -7.02 -0.96 4.99
CA ALA A 103 -8.35 -0.36 4.97
C ALA A 103 -8.46 0.94 5.82
N GLY A 104 -8.75 2.07 5.17
CA GLY A 104 -8.91 3.37 5.83
C GLY A 104 -7.62 4.15 6.10
N ALA A 105 -6.46 3.60 5.74
CA ALA A 105 -5.22 4.36 5.67
C ALA A 105 -5.20 5.26 4.42
N SER A 106 -4.38 6.29 4.46
CA SER A 106 -4.11 7.13 3.29
C SER A 106 -2.66 7.57 3.19
N VAL A 107 -2.24 7.87 1.96
CA VAL A 107 -0.95 8.51 1.65
C VAL A 107 -1.27 9.83 0.97
N ALA A 108 -0.76 10.94 1.48
CA ALA A 108 -1.00 12.25 0.92
C ALA A 108 0.31 12.95 0.57
N PHE A 109 0.38 13.49 -0.64
CA PHE A 109 1.42 14.42 -1.06
C PHE A 109 0.86 15.83 -1.05
N THR A 110 1.34 16.66 -0.13
CA THR A 110 0.95 18.07 -0.01
C THR A 110 2.02 18.94 -0.62
N ARG A 111 1.62 19.85 -1.50
CA ARG A 111 2.51 20.84 -2.09
C ARG A 111 2.64 22.03 -1.17
N ASP A 112 3.84 22.25 -0.64
CA ASP A 112 4.23 23.48 0.04
C ASP A 112 4.85 24.43 -0.99
N ALA A 113 4.37 25.68 -1.05
CA ALA A 113 4.85 26.69 -1.98
C ALA A 113 6.34 27.02 -1.79
N ASP A 114 6.86 26.84 -0.57
CA ASP A 114 8.23 27.21 -0.20
C ASP A 114 9.17 25.99 -0.10
N ASN A 115 8.64 24.83 0.31
CA ASN A 115 9.44 23.65 0.64
C ASN A 115 9.26 22.46 -0.32
N GLY A 116 8.44 22.60 -1.37
CA GLY A 116 8.17 21.55 -2.34
C GLY A 116 7.19 20.50 -1.82
N TRP A 117 7.36 19.25 -2.27
CA TRP A 117 6.42 18.17 -1.97
C TRP A 117 6.74 17.49 -0.64
N SER A 118 5.79 17.54 0.30
CA SER A 118 5.82 16.75 1.53
C SER A 118 4.92 15.53 1.37
N CYS A 119 5.31 14.39 1.93
CA CYS A 119 4.51 13.17 1.92
C CYS A 119 4.20 12.73 3.34
N THR A 120 2.92 12.50 3.62
CA THR A 120 2.41 12.03 4.90
C THR A 120 1.65 10.72 4.72
N VAL A 121 1.71 9.85 5.72
CA VAL A 121 0.95 8.59 5.75
C VAL A 121 0.09 8.58 7.00
N SER A 122 -1.20 8.32 6.84
CA SER A 122 -2.17 8.29 7.93
C SER A 122 -2.81 6.90 8.03
N GLY A 123 -3.10 6.45 9.25
CA GLY A 123 -3.87 5.21 9.47
C GLY A 123 -3.13 3.90 9.19
N ALA A 124 -1.83 3.92 8.90
CA ALA A 124 -1.05 2.72 8.56
C ALA A 124 -0.62 1.83 9.77
N GLY A 125 -0.96 2.23 11.00
CA GLY A 125 -0.57 1.52 12.23
C GLY A 125 0.95 1.50 12.44
N ASP A 126 1.49 0.39 12.97
CA ASP A 126 2.93 0.21 13.24
C ASP A 126 3.78 -0.10 11.99
N VAL A 127 3.19 0.00 10.79
CA VAL A 127 3.91 -0.27 9.54
C VAL A 127 4.78 0.93 9.19
N ASP A 128 6.08 0.69 9.04
CA ASP A 128 7.03 1.73 8.60
C ASP A 128 6.56 2.39 7.29
N ALA A 129 6.46 3.71 7.32
CA ALA A 129 6.19 4.50 6.13
C ALA A 129 7.31 4.31 5.07
N PRO A 130 6.96 4.32 3.76
CA PRO A 130 7.95 4.24 2.70
C PRO A 130 8.91 5.42 2.75
N LYS A 131 10.19 5.18 2.39
CA LYS A 131 11.24 6.21 2.45
C LYS A 131 10.84 7.45 1.63
N GLY A 132 10.90 8.61 2.29
CA GLY A 132 10.49 9.90 1.73
C GLY A 132 9.06 10.32 2.08
N CYS A 133 8.34 9.52 2.87
CA CYS A 133 7.12 9.92 3.56
C CYS A 133 7.38 9.86 5.07
N GLN A 134 6.93 10.88 5.80
CA GLN A 134 7.12 11.03 7.26
C GLN A 134 5.83 11.46 7.94
#